data_AF-A0A482XGA2-F1
#
_entry.id   AF-A0A482XGA2-F1
#
_cell.length_a   1.000
_cell.length_b   1.000
_cell.length_c   1.000
_cell.angle_alpha   90.00
_cell.angle_beta   90.00
_cell.angle_gamma   90.00
#
_symmetry.space_group_name_H-M   'P 1'
#
loop_
_entity.id
_entity.type
_entity.pdbx_description
1 polymer ?
#
loop_
_entity_poly.entity_id
_entity_poly.type
_entity_poly.pdbx_seq_one_letter_code
_entity_poly.pdbx_strand_id
1 'polypeptide(L)'
;MLLKEARSCISLLDRNCHLFVKVLLIQKWPSRSVELVEEYQGFLLDLCSAHSYYTELAINQLTQLFLPDAFEDPEWINGEPTEEDKLAFSRVHNVLKILLRVIPMSSELFFSSLTKNFPYHGNGSHVHECYVYNLLTILQYQSSMRRDILNLIISR
;
A
#
# COMPACT_ATOMS: atom_id res chain seq x y z
N MET A 1 5.66 -19.06 -9.03
CA MET A 1 4.75 -20.14 -9.50
C MET A 1 3.33 -19.86 -9.03
N LEU A 2 3.07 -19.79 -7.71
CA LEU A 2 1.74 -19.54 -7.15
C LEU A 2 1.04 -18.25 -7.61
N LEU A 3 1.74 -17.10 -7.69
CA LEU A 3 1.13 -15.85 -8.17
C LEU A 3 0.71 -15.91 -9.64
N LYS A 4 1.51 -16.58 -10.48
CA LYS A 4 1.19 -16.77 -11.91
C LYS A 4 -0.06 -17.63 -12.09
N GLU A 5 -0.17 -18.71 -11.32
CA GLU A 5 -1.35 -19.57 -11.29
C GLU A 5 -2.58 -18.81 -10.77
N ALA A 6 -2.43 -18.06 -9.68
CA ALA A 6 -3.51 -17.23 -9.14
C ALA A 6 -4.01 -16.18 -10.15
N ARG A 7 -3.12 -15.53 -10.90
CA ARG A 7 -3.50 -14.61 -12.00
C ARG A 7 -4.22 -15.33 -13.13
N SER A 8 -3.79 -16.52 -13.52
CA SER A 8 -4.47 -17.31 -14.56
C SER A 8 -5.90 -17.72 -14.18
N CYS A 9 -6.17 -17.78 -12.87
CA CYS A 9 -7.47 -18.12 -12.29
C CYS A 9 -8.21 -16.90 -11.70
N ILE A 10 -7.86 -15.66 -12.09
CA ILE A 10 -8.37 -14.44 -11.44
C ILE A 10 -9.91 -14.40 -11.40
N SER A 11 -10.59 -14.87 -12.44
CA SER A 11 -12.05 -14.93 -12.53
C SER A 11 -12.68 -15.88 -11.50
N LEU A 12 -11.94 -16.90 -11.06
CA LEU A 12 -12.37 -17.89 -10.08
C LEU A 12 -12.09 -17.45 -8.63
N LEU A 13 -11.27 -16.41 -8.44
CA LEU A 13 -11.01 -15.83 -7.12
C LEU A 13 -12.19 -14.98 -6.65
N ASP A 14 -13.39 -15.55 -6.66
CA ASP A 14 -14.60 -14.88 -6.22
C ASP A 14 -14.67 -14.78 -4.68
N ARG A 15 -15.83 -14.38 -4.13
CA ARG A 15 -16.03 -14.24 -2.67
C ARG A 15 -15.84 -15.54 -1.89
N ASN A 16 -15.98 -16.71 -2.51
CA ASN A 16 -15.76 -18.00 -1.86
C ASN A 16 -14.26 -18.23 -1.56
N CYS A 17 -13.39 -17.57 -2.33
CA CYS A 17 -11.93 -17.61 -2.13
C CYS A 17 -11.42 -16.50 -1.20
N HIS A 18 -12.29 -15.82 -0.44
CA HIS A 18 -11.93 -14.63 0.34
C HIS A 18 -10.72 -14.84 1.28
N LEU A 19 -10.69 -15.96 2.02
CA LEU A 19 -9.57 -16.25 2.94
C LEU A 19 -8.26 -16.48 2.20
N PHE A 20 -8.31 -17.16 1.05
CA PHE A 20 -7.14 -17.38 0.21
C PHE A 20 -6.61 -16.05 -0.34
N VAL A 21 -7.49 -15.22 -0.90
CA VAL A 21 -7.13 -13.89 -1.39
C VAL A 21 -6.54 -13.03 -0.27
N LYS A 22 -7.12 -13.08 0.93
CA LYS A 22 -6.58 -12.35 2.09
C LYS A 22 -5.15 -12.77 2.43
N VAL A 23 -4.84 -14.06 2.43
CA VAL A 23 -3.48 -14.57 2.67
C VAL A 23 -2.51 -14.13 1.56
N LEU A 24 -2.98 -14.06 0.31
CA LEU A 24 -2.17 -13.53 -0.78
C LEU A 24 -1.87 -12.05 -0.60
N LEU A 25 -2.82 -11.25 -0.11
CA LEU A 25 -2.68 -9.80 -0.01
C LEU A 25 -1.77 -9.32 1.15
N ILE A 26 -1.62 -10.11 2.21
CA ILE A 26 -0.79 -9.75 3.39
C ILE A 26 0.72 -9.97 3.19
N GLN A 27 1.16 -10.37 1.99
CA GLN A 27 2.56 -10.69 1.77
C GLN A 27 3.44 -9.44 1.77
N LYS A 28 4.64 -9.53 2.36
CA LYS A 28 5.68 -8.51 2.25
C LYS A 28 6.48 -8.72 0.97
N TRP A 29 6.11 -7.95 -0.06
CA TRP A 29 6.67 -8.02 -1.41
C TRP A 29 7.58 -6.84 -1.82
N PRO A 30 7.46 -5.60 -1.30
CA PRO A 30 8.19 -4.46 -1.88
C PRO A 30 9.71 -4.57 -1.87
N SER A 31 10.30 -5.32 -0.93
CA SER A 31 11.75 -5.57 -0.84
C SER A 31 12.22 -6.83 -1.59
N ARG A 32 11.33 -7.54 -2.28
CA ARG A 32 11.68 -8.76 -3.05
C ARG A 32 12.35 -8.41 -4.39
N SER A 33 12.76 -9.44 -5.12
CA SER A 33 13.36 -9.27 -6.45
C SER A 33 12.39 -8.59 -7.42
N VAL A 34 12.92 -7.92 -8.43
CA VAL A 34 12.13 -7.15 -9.41
C VAL A 34 11.05 -8.02 -10.05
N GLU A 35 11.38 -9.26 -10.40
CA GLU A 35 10.46 -10.19 -11.06
C GLU A 35 9.28 -10.56 -10.15
N LEU A 36 9.53 -10.77 -8.84
CA LEU A 36 8.48 -11.08 -7.87
C LEU A 36 7.59 -9.87 -7.61
N VAL A 37 8.19 -8.69 -7.55
CA VAL A 37 7.49 -7.42 -7.37
C VAL A 37 6.55 -7.17 -8.55
N GLU A 38 7.05 -7.26 -9.79
CA GLU A 38 6.24 -7.05 -11.00
C GLU A 38 5.07 -8.04 -11.08
N GLU A 39 5.32 -9.32 -10.77
CA GLU A 39 4.27 -10.33 -10.76
C GLU A 39 3.19 -10.04 -9.70
N TYR A 40 3.60 -9.61 -8.51
CA TYR A 40 2.68 -9.28 -7.43
C TYR A 40 1.88 -8.01 -7.72
N GLN A 41 2.53 -6.96 -8.24
CA GLN A 41 1.86 -5.74 -8.67
C GLN A 41 0.81 -6.05 -9.74
N GLY A 42 1.17 -6.87 -10.74
CA GLY A 42 0.24 -7.32 -11.76
C GLY A 42 -0.96 -8.08 -11.17
N PHE A 43 -0.71 -9.00 -10.24
CA PHE A 43 -1.78 -9.71 -9.53
C PHE A 43 -2.74 -8.76 -8.80
N LEU A 44 -2.23 -7.77 -8.06
CA LEU A 44 -3.06 -6.79 -7.35
C LEU A 44 -3.98 -6.02 -8.29
N LEU A 45 -3.43 -5.56 -9.41
CA LEU A 45 -4.18 -4.79 -10.41
C LEU A 45 -5.25 -5.63 -11.09
N ASP A 46 -4.91 -6.85 -11.49
CA ASP A 46 -5.86 -7.79 -12.12
C ASP A 46 -6.99 -8.15 -11.14
N LEU A 47 -6.64 -8.44 -9.87
CA LEU A 47 -7.60 -8.76 -8.83
C LEU A 47 -8.58 -7.62 -8.59
N CYS A 48 -8.09 -6.40 -8.39
CA CYS A 48 -8.95 -5.26 -8.10
C CYS A 48 -9.79 -4.84 -9.31
N SER A 49 -9.31 -5.08 -10.52
CA SER A 49 -10.04 -4.79 -11.76
C SER A 49 -11.16 -5.81 -12.02
N ALA A 50 -10.89 -7.09 -11.78
CA ALA A 50 -11.88 -8.17 -11.94
C ALA A 50 -12.88 -8.21 -10.77
N HIS A 51 -12.43 -7.90 -9.56
CA HIS A 51 -13.16 -8.09 -8.31
C HIS A 51 -13.01 -6.86 -7.40
N SER A 52 -13.72 -5.78 -7.75
CA SER A 52 -13.63 -4.48 -7.05
C SER A 52 -13.96 -4.52 -5.55
N TYR A 53 -14.66 -5.55 -5.08
CA TYR A 53 -14.91 -5.75 -3.64
C TYR A 53 -13.65 -6.13 -2.85
N TYR A 54 -12.56 -6.55 -3.50
CA TYR A 54 -11.24 -6.71 -2.86
C TYR A 54 -10.42 -5.43 -2.81
N THR A 55 -10.84 -4.35 -3.50
CA THR A 55 -10.07 -3.10 -3.57
C THR A 55 -9.83 -2.50 -2.20
N GLU A 56 -10.84 -2.48 -1.32
CA GLU A 56 -10.67 -1.99 0.05
C GLU A 56 -9.61 -2.80 0.81
N LEU A 57 -9.65 -4.13 0.69
CA LEU A 57 -8.69 -5.02 1.35
C LEU A 57 -7.27 -4.79 0.82
N ALA A 58 -7.10 -4.69 -0.51
CA ALA A 58 -5.81 -4.44 -1.15
C ALA A 58 -5.24 -3.07 -0.77
N ILE A 59 -6.05 -2.01 -0.79
CA ILE A 59 -5.65 -0.66 -0.38
C ILE A 59 -5.22 -0.65 1.09
N ASN A 60 -5.98 -1.32 1.97
CA ASN A 60 -5.59 -1.46 3.38
C ASN A 60 -4.21 -2.10 3.51
N GLN A 61 -3.95 -3.21 2.82
CA GLN A 61 -2.63 -3.86 2.86
C GLN A 61 -1.52 -2.98 2.27
N LEU A 62 -1.79 -2.25 1.17
CA LEU A 62 -0.80 -1.34 0.58
C LEU A 62 -0.41 -0.21 1.54
N THR A 63 -1.38 0.40 2.23
CA THR A 63 -1.07 1.46 3.22
C THR A 63 -0.38 0.95 4.47
N GLN A 64 -0.54 -0.33 4.83
CA GLN A 64 0.19 -0.95 5.94
C GLN A 64 1.69 -1.07 5.62
N LEU A 65 2.06 -1.17 4.34
CA LEU A 65 3.46 -1.21 3.89
C LEU A 65 4.17 0.16 4.00
N PHE A 66 3.50 1.22 4.43
CA PHE A 66 4.14 2.50 4.79
C PHE A 66 4.72 2.50 6.20
N LEU A 67 4.35 1.51 7.02
CA LEU A 67 4.85 1.38 8.37
C LEU A 67 6.13 0.53 8.33
N PRO A 68 7.17 0.93 9.07
CA PRO A 68 8.40 0.16 9.18
C PRO A 68 8.12 -1.15 9.91
N ASP A 69 8.96 -2.16 9.66
CA ASP A 69 8.96 -3.35 10.49
C ASP A 69 9.63 -3.04 11.83
N ALA A 70 8.87 -3.14 12.92
CA ALA A 70 9.34 -2.78 14.27
C ALA A 70 10.62 -3.52 14.71
N PHE A 71 10.97 -4.65 14.10
CA PHE A 71 12.15 -5.45 14.46
C PHE A 71 13.27 -5.40 13.42
N GLU A 72 12.98 -5.02 12.18
CA GLU A 72 13.90 -5.16 11.05
C GLU A 72 14.33 -3.80 10.47
N ASP A 73 13.64 -2.72 10.81
CA ASP A 73 13.83 -1.41 10.19
C ASP A 73 14.55 -0.43 11.14
N PRO A 74 15.81 -0.05 10.84
CA PRO A 74 16.56 0.90 11.65
C PRO A 74 16.04 2.34 11.47
N GLU A 75 16.20 3.16 12.52
CA GLU A 75 15.85 4.57 12.43
C GLU A 75 16.61 5.27 11.30
N TRP A 76 15.91 6.20 10.64
CA TRP A 76 16.49 7.01 9.58
C TRP A 76 17.53 7.99 10.13
N ILE A 77 18.65 8.11 9.41
CA ILE A 77 19.69 9.06 9.77
C ILE A 77 19.25 10.45 9.30
N ASN A 78 19.08 11.38 10.24
CA ASN A 78 18.57 12.73 10.00
C ASN A 78 17.18 12.76 9.35
N GLY A 79 16.34 11.74 9.57
CA GLY A 79 14.99 11.67 9.02
C GLY A 79 14.93 11.41 7.51
N GLU A 80 16.04 10.96 6.90
CA GLU A 80 16.11 10.61 5.48
C GLU A 80 15.96 9.09 5.27
N PRO A 81 15.02 8.64 4.42
CA PRO A 81 14.89 7.24 4.09
C PRO A 81 16.12 6.67 3.38
N THR A 82 16.39 5.39 3.60
CA THR A 82 17.40 4.65 2.84
C THR A 82 16.99 4.49 1.36
N GLU A 83 17.93 4.11 0.49
CA GLU A 83 17.60 3.85 -0.91
C GLU A 83 16.71 2.61 -1.07
N GLU A 84 16.87 1.63 -0.18
CA GLU A 84 16.02 0.45 -0.06
C GLU A 84 14.58 0.84 0.30
N ASP A 85 14.38 1.75 1.27
CA ASP A 85 13.07 2.25 1.66
C ASP A 85 12.41 3.03 0.53
N LYS A 86 13.15 3.94 -0.12
CA LYS A 86 12.66 4.69 -1.27
C LYS A 86 12.21 3.76 -2.39
N LEU A 87 12.99 2.72 -2.67
CA LEU A 87 12.65 1.73 -3.68
C LEU A 87 11.38 0.96 -3.28
N ALA A 88 11.29 0.46 -2.04
CA ALA A 88 10.13 -0.25 -1.54
C ALA A 88 8.85 0.61 -1.59
N PHE A 89 8.90 1.84 -1.08
CA PHE A 89 7.77 2.77 -1.14
C PHE A 89 7.37 3.13 -2.57
N SER A 90 8.33 3.37 -3.46
CA SER A 90 8.03 3.65 -4.87
C SER A 90 7.24 2.52 -5.54
N ARG A 91 7.60 1.26 -5.22
CA ARG A 91 6.88 0.06 -5.72
C ARG A 91 5.43 0.03 -5.22
N VAL A 92 5.19 0.38 -3.96
CA VAL A 92 3.83 0.47 -3.40
C VAL A 92 3.04 1.62 -4.04
N HIS A 93 3.64 2.81 -4.13
CA HIS A 93 3.01 3.99 -4.73
C HIS A 93 2.64 3.79 -6.20
N ASN A 94 3.44 3.04 -6.97
CA ASN A 94 3.12 2.72 -8.36
C ASN A 94 1.79 1.96 -8.49
N VAL A 95 1.52 1.00 -7.61
CA VAL A 95 0.24 0.27 -7.60
C VAL A 95 -0.90 1.20 -7.21
N LEU A 96 -0.74 1.96 -6.11
CA LEU A 96 -1.76 2.88 -5.62
C LEU A 96 -2.14 3.91 -6.69
N LYS A 97 -1.17 4.48 -7.40
CA LYS A 97 -1.42 5.44 -8.48
C LYS A 97 -2.27 4.85 -9.60
N ILE A 98 -2.04 3.59 -9.96
CA ILE A 98 -2.85 2.92 -10.97
C ILE A 98 -4.24 2.67 -10.41
N LEU A 99 -4.39 2.06 -9.23
CA LEU A 99 -5.69 1.79 -8.61
C LEU A 99 -6.55 3.05 -8.49
N LEU A 100 -5.97 4.16 -8.01
CA LEU A 100 -6.63 5.46 -7.89
C LEU A 100 -7.10 6.04 -9.23
N ARG A 101 -6.44 5.67 -10.32
CA ARG A 101 -6.81 6.11 -11.68
C ARG A 101 -7.91 5.23 -12.29
N VAL A 102 -7.85 3.91 -12.10
CA VAL A 102 -8.77 2.98 -12.79
C VAL A 102 -10.06 2.71 -12.00
N ILE A 103 -10.04 2.84 -10.67
CA ILE A 103 -11.17 2.44 -9.82
C ILE A 103 -11.83 3.70 -9.22
N PRO A 104 -13.07 4.07 -9.62
CA PRO A 104 -13.69 5.33 -9.22
C PRO A 104 -13.81 5.55 -7.70
N MET A 105 -14.16 4.52 -6.92
CA MET A 105 -14.36 4.65 -5.46
C MET A 105 -13.07 4.49 -4.64
N SER A 106 -11.94 4.24 -5.29
CA SER A 106 -10.69 3.94 -4.58
C SER A 106 -10.12 5.12 -3.80
N SER A 107 -10.42 6.37 -4.19
CA SER A 107 -9.94 7.56 -3.47
C SER A 107 -10.51 7.66 -2.05
N GLU A 108 -11.81 7.40 -1.87
CA GLU A 108 -12.45 7.40 -0.55
C GLU A 108 -11.94 6.24 0.32
N LEU A 109 -11.85 5.05 -0.28
CA LEU A 109 -11.28 3.86 0.39
C LEU A 109 -9.84 4.10 0.81
N PHE A 110 -9.04 4.74 -0.04
CA PHE A 110 -7.65 5.07 0.24
C PHE A 110 -7.56 6.07 1.38
N PHE A 111 -8.32 7.17 1.35
CA PHE A 111 -8.28 8.14 2.45
C PHE A 111 -8.73 7.56 3.79
N SER A 112 -9.79 6.74 3.77
CA SER A 112 -10.25 6.00 4.95
C SER A 112 -9.13 5.09 5.50
N SER A 113 -8.44 4.38 4.62
CA SER A 113 -7.29 3.53 4.97
C SER A 113 -6.12 4.33 5.55
N LEU A 114 -5.79 5.48 4.97
CA LEU A 114 -4.74 6.37 5.49
C LEU A 114 -5.07 6.87 6.90
N THR A 115 -6.33 7.27 7.12
CA THR A 115 -6.78 7.76 8.42
C THR A 115 -6.75 6.66 9.48
N LYS A 116 -7.17 5.45 9.11
CA LYS A 116 -7.23 4.29 10.01
C LYS A 116 -5.85 3.76 10.39
N ASN A 117 -4.90 3.82 9.46
CA ASN A 117 -3.56 3.28 9.65
C ASN A 117 -2.55 4.32 10.13
N PHE A 118 -2.98 5.56 10.39
CA PHE A 118 -2.13 6.58 10.96
C PHE A 118 -1.59 6.12 12.33
N PRO A 119 -0.27 6.21 12.58
CA PRO A 119 0.34 5.74 13.83
C PRO A 119 -0.25 6.40 15.08
N TYR A 120 -0.41 5.63 16.16
CA TYR A 120 -0.84 6.19 17.45
C TYR A 120 0.27 7.06 18.07
N HIS A 121 -0.09 8.04 18.91
CA HIS A 121 0.88 8.97 19.51
C HIS A 121 1.94 8.28 20.39
N GLY A 122 1.64 7.08 20.90
CA GLY A 122 2.59 6.26 21.67
C GLY A 122 3.56 5.42 20.82
N ASN A 123 3.40 5.39 19.50
CA ASN A 123 4.31 4.68 18.61
C ASN A 123 5.65 5.44 18.50
N GLY A 124 6.74 4.71 18.23
CA GLY A 124 8.07 5.31 18.06
C GLY A 124 8.12 6.33 16.92
N SER A 125 9.01 7.31 17.03
CA SER A 125 9.19 8.41 16.06
C SER A 125 9.39 7.91 14.63
N HIS A 126 10.19 6.85 14.46
CA HIS A 126 10.46 6.26 13.16
C HIS A 126 9.19 5.79 12.42
N VAL A 127 8.21 5.25 13.14
CA VAL A 127 6.93 4.83 12.56
C VAL A 127 6.17 6.04 11.97
N HIS A 128 6.23 7.18 12.66
CA HIS A 128 5.62 8.43 12.19
C HIS A 128 6.39 9.01 11.00
N GLU A 129 7.72 9.00 11.03
CA GLU A 129 8.58 9.46 9.93
C GLU A 129 8.27 8.72 8.62
N CYS A 130 8.27 7.39 8.66
CA CYS A 130 7.94 6.55 7.51
C CYS A 130 6.53 6.84 6.98
N TYR A 131 5.55 6.94 7.89
CA TYR A 131 4.16 7.16 7.49
C TYR A 131 3.97 8.55 6.86
N VAL A 132 4.52 9.60 7.48
CA VAL A 132 4.44 10.98 6.99
C VAL A 132 5.19 11.14 5.66
N TYR A 133 6.36 10.52 5.50
CA TYR A 133 7.08 10.51 4.22
C TYR A 133 6.21 9.97 3.07
N ASN A 134 5.52 8.84 3.30
CA ASN A 134 4.63 8.25 2.31
C ASN A 134 3.39 9.14 2.06
N LEU A 135 2.84 9.77 3.10
CA LEU A 135 1.76 10.77 2.95
C LEU A 135 2.16 11.96 2.07
N LEU A 136 3.37 12.48 2.28
CA LEU A 136 3.91 13.58 1.46
C LEU A 136 4.19 13.14 0.02
N THR A 137 4.64 11.90 -0.18
CA THR A 137 4.83 11.31 -1.51
C THR A 137 3.50 11.22 -2.30
N ILE A 138 2.38 10.91 -1.63
CA ILE A 138 1.05 10.89 -2.26
C ILE A 138 0.70 12.24 -2.90
N LEU A 139 1.10 13.35 -2.27
CA LEU A 139 0.81 14.70 -2.76
C LEU A 139 1.41 14.99 -4.14
N GLN A 140 2.43 14.22 -4.56
CA GLN A 140 3.09 14.38 -5.85
C GLN A 140 2.25 13.83 -7.01
N TYR A 141 1.37 12.84 -6.76
CA TYR A 141 0.57 12.21 -7.81
C TYR A 141 -0.94 12.27 -7.59
N GLN A 142 -1.41 12.62 -6.40
CA GLN A 142 -2.82 12.79 -6.09
C GLN A 142 -3.07 14.16 -5.42
N SER A 143 -2.94 15.22 -6.21
CA SER A 143 -3.04 16.60 -5.73
C SER A 143 -4.41 16.96 -5.17
N SER A 144 -5.47 16.25 -5.58
CA SER A 144 -6.84 16.47 -5.10
C SER A 144 -6.99 16.19 -3.60
N MET A 145 -6.18 15.28 -3.04
CA MET A 145 -6.19 14.90 -1.63
C MET A 145 -5.30 15.79 -0.75
N ARG A 146 -4.69 16.85 -1.30
CA ARG A 146 -3.70 17.66 -0.58
C ARG A 146 -4.25 18.23 0.72
N ARG A 147 -5.43 18.82 0.70
CA ARG A 147 -6.03 19.43 1.89
C ARG A 147 -6.25 18.39 2.98
N ASP A 148 -6.82 17.25 2.61
CA ASP A 148 -7.21 16.22 3.57
C ASP A 148 -6.00 15.51 4.17
N ILE A 149 -4.96 15.25 3.37
CA ILE A 149 -3.69 14.67 3.84
C ILE A 149 -2.96 15.64 4.78
N LEU A 150 -2.87 16.93 4.44
CA LEU A 150 -2.22 17.91 5.32
C LEU A 150 -3.00 18.08 6.64
N ASN A 151 -4.33 18.09 6.59
CA ASN A 151 -5.16 18.10 7.78
C ASN A 151 -4.95 16.84 8.63
N LEU A 152 -4.83 15.66 8.00
CA LEU A 152 -4.53 14.41 8.70
C LEU A 152 -3.18 14.48 9.43
N ILE A 153 -2.14 15.02 8.80
CA ILE A 153 -0.80 15.17 9.42
C ILE A 153 -0.84 16.16 10.59
N ILE A 154 -1.59 17.25 10.50
CA ILE A 154 -1.61 18.30 11.53
C ILE A 154 -2.51 17.93 12.72
N SER A 155 -3.56 17.13 12.49
CA SER A 155 -4.58 16.79 13.50
C SER A 155 -4.26 15.55 14.33
N ARG A 156 -3.22 14.80 13.97
CA ARG A 156 -2.75 13.60 14.65
C ARG A 156 -1.42 13.85 15.32
#